data_AF-A0A0C5W2Z8-F1
#
_entry.id   AF-A0A0C5W2Z8-F1
#
_cell.length_a   1.000
_cell.length_b   1.000
_cell.length_c   1.000
_cell.angle_alpha   90.00
_cell.angle_beta   90.00
_cell.angle_gamma   90.00
#
_symmetry.space_group_name_H-M   'P 1'
#
loop_
_entity.id
_entity.type
_entity.pdbx_description
1 polymer ?
#
loop_
_entity_poly.entity_id
_entity_poly.type
_entity_poly.pdbx_seq_one_letter_code
_entity_poly.pdbx_strand_id
1 'polypeptide(L)'
;MKSFWNKVKYFLTTPYGKAYLVFITLTKLYLVYKWALDHVRDFGGDIFNFIGASEQFGESVGAISFTALCGYYTVKAVFNIFKSPSKEVAA
;
A
#
# COMPACT_ATOMS: atom_id res chain seq x y z
N MET A 1 33.10 -0.45 0.00
CA MET A 1 31.68 -0.77 0.28
C MET A 1 31.02 0.16 1.33
N LYS A 2 31.63 0.44 2.48
CA LYS A 2 31.05 1.35 3.52
C LYS A 2 30.70 2.76 3.00
N SER A 3 31.56 3.34 2.15
CA SER A 3 31.34 4.68 1.56
C SER A 3 30.12 4.74 0.62
N PHE A 4 29.89 3.70 -0.18
CA PHE A 4 28.73 3.62 -1.07
C PHE A 4 27.42 3.51 -0.30
N TRP A 5 27.39 2.64 0.72
CA TRP A 5 26.23 2.51 1.62
C TRP A 5 25.89 3.81 2.36
N ASN A 6 26.89 4.58 2.77
CA ASN A 6 26.66 5.88 3.40
C ASN A 6 26.10 6.91 2.41
N LYS A 7 26.54 6.92 1.16
CA LYS A 7 25.97 7.77 0.10
C LYS A 7 24.52 7.41 -0.21
N VAL A 8 24.19 6.12 -0.27
CA VAL A 8 22.80 5.65 -0.45
C VAL A 8 21.94 6.06 0.74
N LYS A 9 22.39 5.83 1.97
CA LYS A 9 21.68 6.28 3.18
C LYS A 9 21.44 7.79 3.16
N TYR A 10 22.46 8.57 2.84
CA TYR A 10 22.35 10.02 2.72
C TYR A 10 21.33 10.41 1.65
N PHE A 11 21.39 9.81 0.45
CA PHE A 11 20.43 10.06 -0.61
C PHE A 11 18.99 9.79 -0.16
N LEU A 12 18.72 8.67 0.53
CA LEU A 12 17.39 8.32 1.04
C LEU A 12 16.82 9.32 2.06
N THR A 13 17.66 10.13 2.71
CA THR A 13 17.23 11.20 3.62
C THR A 13 16.89 12.51 2.90
N THR A 14 17.37 12.70 1.67
CA THR A 14 17.07 13.89 0.87
C THR A 14 15.60 13.88 0.40
N PRO A 15 15.01 15.04 0.04
CA PRO A 15 13.66 15.11 -0.52
C PRO A 15 13.48 14.19 -1.74
N TYR A 16 14.48 14.11 -2.62
CA TYR A 16 14.47 13.25 -3.80
C TYR A 16 14.52 11.76 -3.46
N GLY A 17 15.33 11.37 -2.46
CA GLY A 17 15.36 9.98 -1.98
C GLY A 17 14.07 9.57 -1.29
N LYS A 18 13.44 10.46 -0.52
CA LYS A 18 12.11 10.22 0.06
C LYS A 18 11.04 10.08 -1.02
N ALA A 19 11.06 10.93 -2.05
CA ALA A 19 10.16 10.78 -3.19
C ALA A 19 10.35 9.44 -3.92
N TYR A 20 11.60 8.99 -4.08
CA TYR A 20 11.91 7.67 -4.64
C TYR A 20 11.39 6.52 -3.76
N LEU A 21 11.52 6.63 -2.43
CA LEU A 21 10.95 5.67 -1.48
C LEU A 21 9.43 5.61 -1.58
N VAL A 22 8.76 6.75 -1.69
CA VAL A 22 7.31 6.82 -1.92
C VAL A 22 6.95 6.14 -3.23
N PHE A 23 7.68 6.42 -4.32
CA PHE A 23 7.43 5.82 -5.62
C PHE A 23 7.52 4.29 -5.57
N ILE A 24 8.63 3.73 -5.04
CA ILE A 24 8.78 2.28 -4.87
C ILE A 24 7.66 1.68 -3.99
N THR A 25 7.33 2.36 -2.90
CA THR A 25 6.31 1.89 -1.95
C THR A 25 4.96 1.83 -2.64
N LEU A 26 4.58 2.88 -3.39
CA LEU A 26 3.35 2.92 -4.17
C LEU A 26 3.32 1.85 -5.26
N THR A 27 4.42 1.63 -5.98
CA THR A 27 4.49 0.59 -7.01
C THR A 27 4.26 -0.80 -6.42
N LYS A 28 4.92 -1.12 -5.29
CA LYS A 28 4.74 -2.41 -4.62
C LYS A 28 3.32 -2.57 -4.09
N LEU A 29 2.79 -1.55 -3.42
CA LEU A 29 1.42 -1.54 -2.91
C LEU A 29 0.40 -1.70 -4.04
N TYR A 30 0.63 -1.07 -5.20
CA TYR A 30 -0.24 -1.19 -6.36
C TYR A 30 -0.26 -2.62 -6.93
N LEU A 31 0.89 -3.28 -7.05
CA LEU A 31 0.95 -4.66 -7.54
C LEU A 31 0.21 -5.62 -6.61
N VAL A 32 0.41 -5.48 -5.30
CA VAL A 32 -0.28 -6.29 -4.29
C VAL A 32 -1.78 -5.97 -4.29
N TYR A 33 -2.14 -4.69 -4.35
CA TYR A 33 -3.53 -4.25 -4.42
C TYR A 33 -4.24 -4.85 -5.62
N LYS A 34 -3.63 -4.80 -6.82
CA LYS A 34 -4.25 -5.33 -8.03
C LYS A 34 -4.50 -6.83 -7.90
N TRP A 35 -3.50 -7.58 -7.46
CA TRP A 35 -3.64 -9.03 -7.24
C TRP A 35 -4.72 -9.38 -6.21
N ALA A 36 -4.76 -8.63 -5.09
CA ALA A 36 -5.73 -8.88 -4.02
C ALA A 36 -7.15 -8.42 -4.39
N LEU A 37 -7.30 -7.35 -5.18
CA LEU A 37 -8.58 -6.83 -5.63
C LEU A 37 -9.35 -7.87 -6.44
N ASP A 38 -8.66 -8.58 -7.33
CA ASP A 38 -9.27 -9.64 -8.15
C ASP A 38 -9.87 -10.74 -7.24
N HIS A 39 -9.13 -11.20 -6.22
CA HIS A 39 -9.61 -12.21 -5.27
C HIS A 39 -10.76 -11.69 -4.39
N VAL A 40 -10.75 -10.42 -4.01
CA VAL A 40 -11.81 -9.82 -3.18
C VAL A 40 -13.11 -9.68 -3.97
N ARG A 41 -13.02 -9.40 -5.28
CA ARG A 41 -14.19 -9.34 -6.15
C ARG A 41 -14.85 -10.72 -6.24
N ASP A 42 -14.07 -11.74 -6.57
CA ASP A 42 -14.55 -13.12 -6.66
C ASP A 42 -15.20 -13.56 -5.34
N PHE A 43 -14.52 -13.33 -4.22
CA PHE A 43 -15.06 -13.64 -2.90
C PHE A 43 -16.34 -12.87 -2.54
N GLY A 44 -16.41 -11.58 -2.90
CA GLY A 44 -17.60 -10.76 -2.70
C GLY A 44 -18.78 -11.23 -3.54
N GLY A 45 -18.52 -11.61 -4.80
CA GLY A 45 -19.52 -12.19 -5.69
C GLY A 45 -20.07 -13.51 -5.13
N ASP A 46 -19.19 -14.43 -4.72
CA ASP A 46 -19.54 -15.73 -4.15
C ASP A 46 -20.44 -15.62 -2.91
N ILE A 47 -20.10 -14.71 -1.99
CA ILE A 47 -20.93 -14.47 -0.79
C ILE A 47 -22.33 -14.00 -1.17
N PHE A 48 -22.42 -13.04 -2.09
CA PHE A 48 -23.70 -12.46 -2.48
C PHE A 48 -24.55 -13.45 -3.27
N ASN A 49 -23.92 -14.27 -4.12
CA ASN A 49 -24.58 -15.37 -4.82
C ASN A 49 -25.13 -16.41 -3.83
N PHE A 50 -24.35 -16.79 -2.80
CA PHE A 50 -24.77 -17.75 -1.78
C PHE A 50 -26.02 -17.31 -1.00
N ILE A 51 -26.15 -16.02 -0.68
CA ILE A 51 -27.31 -15.47 0.04
C ILE A 51 -28.50 -15.14 -0.89
N GLY A 52 -28.41 -15.48 -2.18
CA GLY A 52 -29.45 -15.21 -3.19
C GLY A 52 -29.53 -13.74 -3.62
N ALA A 53 -28.48 -12.95 -3.37
CA ALA A 53 -28.33 -11.57 -3.80
C ALA A 53 -27.53 -11.47 -5.11
N SER A 54 -27.44 -10.25 -5.67
CA SER A 54 -26.72 -10.02 -6.93
C SER A 54 -25.20 -10.14 -6.74
N GLU A 55 -24.58 -11.05 -7.51
CA GLU A 55 -23.12 -11.27 -7.58
C GLU A 55 -22.36 -9.98 -7.94
N GLN A 56 -22.83 -9.24 -8.95
CA GLN A 56 -22.23 -7.96 -9.37
C GLN A 56 -22.24 -6.91 -8.25
N PHE A 57 -23.26 -6.94 -7.39
CA PHE A 57 -23.34 -6.04 -6.25
C PHE A 57 -22.31 -6.45 -5.19
N GLY A 58 -22.13 -7.74 -4.94
CA GLY A 58 -21.11 -8.28 -4.03
C GLY A 58 -19.69 -7.95 -4.47
N GLU A 59 -19.37 -8.15 -5.76
CA GLU A 59 -18.08 -7.74 -6.34
C GLU A 59 -17.80 -6.25 -6.13
N SER A 60 -18.81 -5.41 -6.38
CA SER A 60 -18.68 -3.95 -6.30
C SER A 60 -18.46 -3.49 -4.86
N VAL A 61 -19.23 -4.02 -3.91
CA VAL A 61 -19.09 -3.71 -2.48
C VAL A 61 -17.73 -4.18 -1.96
N GLY A 62 -17.31 -5.39 -2.32
CA GLY A 62 -16.00 -5.94 -1.98
C GLY A 62 -14.86 -5.07 -2.53
N ALA A 63 -14.91 -4.71 -3.81
CA ALA A 63 -13.91 -3.86 -4.44
C ALA A 63 -13.83 -2.47 -3.78
N ILE A 64 -14.97 -1.81 -3.55
CA ILE A 64 -15.00 -0.46 -2.97
C ILE A 64 -14.45 -0.47 -1.53
N SER A 65 -14.93 -1.39 -0.70
CA SER A 65 -14.52 -1.49 0.70
C SER A 65 -13.03 -1.82 0.83
N PHE A 66 -12.53 -2.76 0.03
CA PHE A 66 -11.11 -3.09 -0.01
C PHE A 66 -10.24 -1.92 -0.49
N THR A 67 -10.67 -1.23 -1.56
CA THR A 67 -9.98 -0.05 -2.08
C THR A 67 -9.89 1.05 -1.03
N ALA A 68 -10.97 1.32 -0.29
CA ALA A 68 -10.98 2.31 0.77
C ALA A 68 -9.98 1.98 1.90
N LEU A 69 -9.95 0.71 2.34
CA LEU A 69 -9.01 0.24 3.36
C LEU A 69 -7.55 0.35 2.88
N CYS A 70 -7.26 -0.16 1.68
CA CYS A 70 -5.92 -0.06 1.08
C CYS A 70 -5.48 1.39 0.89
N GLY A 71 -6.39 2.28 0.46
CA GLY A 71 -6.13 3.71 0.33
C GLY A 71 -5.73 4.34 1.67
N TYR A 72 -6.48 4.07 2.73
CA TYR A 72 -6.17 4.55 4.08
C TYR A 72 -4.77 4.13 4.54
N TYR A 73 -4.44 2.84 4.42
CA TYR A 73 -3.12 2.34 4.83
C TYR A 73 -1.98 2.83 3.93
N THR A 74 -2.25 3.03 2.63
CA THR A 74 -1.27 3.59 1.68
C THR A 74 -0.94 5.03 2.07
N VAL A 75 -1.95 5.85 2.35
CA VAL A 75 -1.75 7.23 2.81
C VAL A 75 -0.97 7.25 4.13
N LYS A 76 -1.33 6.37 5.07
CA LYS A 76 -0.60 6.22 6.34
C LYS A 76 0.87 5.83 6.13
N ALA A 77 1.15 4.93 5.20
CA ALA A 77 2.51 4.51 4.85
C ALA A 77 3.31 5.67 4.24
N VAL A 78 2.72 6.43 3.31
CA VAL A 78 3.35 7.62 2.72
C VAL A 78 3.65 8.66 3.80
N PHE A 79 2.71 8.98 4.68
CA PHE A 79 2.95 9.91 5.79
C PHE A 79 4.09 9.45 6.71
N ASN A 80 4.18 8.15 7.00
CA ASN A 80 5.27 7.61 7.82
C ASN A 80 6.65 7.72 7.16
N ILE A 81 6.76 7.71 5.83
CA ILE A 81 8.03 7.94 5.11
C ILE A 81 8.54 9.37 5.33
N PHE A 82 7.63 10.34 5.42
CA PHE A 82 7.99 11.73 5.65
C PHE A 82 8.21 12.05 7.14
N LYS A 83 7.61 11.27 8.05
CA LYS A 83 7.80 11.42 9.49
C LYS A 83 9.26 11.15 9.83
N SER A 84 9.92 12.12 10.48
CA SER A 84 11.28 11.94 10.97
C SER A 84 11.34 10.73 11.91
N PRO A 85 12.36 9.86 11.81
CA PRO A 85 12.48 8.73 12.72
C PRO A 85 12.50 9.26 14.16
N SER A 86 11.70 8.65 15.04
CA SER A 86 11.80 8.94 16.47
C SER A 86 13.22 8.59 16.92
N LYS A 87 13.76 9.40 17.82
CA LYS A 87 15.14 9.37 18.31
C LYS A 87 15.57 8.02 18.93
N GLU A 88 14.64 7.09 19.13
CA GLU A 88 14.86 5.81 19.80
C GLU A 88 15.52 4.73 18.93
N VAL A 89 15.54 4.87 17.60
CA VAL A 89 16.23 3.91 16.71
C VAL A 89 17.67 4.36 16.36
N ALA A 90 18.15 5.45 16.98
CA ALA A 90 19.49 5.99 16.76
C ALA A 90 20.52 5.58 17.84
N ALA A 91 20.21 4.58 18.68
CA ALA A 91 21.12 4.03 19.68
C ALA A 91 21.80 2.75 19.17
#